data_AF-A0A194W969-F1
#
_entry.id   AF-A0A194W969-F1
#
_cell.length_a   1.000
_cell.length_b   1.000
_cell.length_c   1.000
_cell.angle_alpha   90.00
_cell.angle_beta   90.00
_cell.angle_gamma   90.00
#
_symmetry.space_group_name_H-M   'P 1'
#
loop_
_entity.id
_entity.type
_entity.pdbx_description
1 polymer ?
#
loop_
_entity_poly.entity_id
_entity_poly.type
_entity_poly.pdbx_seq_one_letter_code
_entity_poly.pdbx_strand_id
1 'polypeptide(L)'
;MVNLLKSASLLLSASVAYASLQIVPGATWTGTNTGLHMQAHGAGVFELDGTYYLIGEDHTDGSAFQNVNCYSSTDLVSWKYVGALLSQTSSGDLGPSRVVERPKVIYNSSTKKYVLYMHIDSSSYGEAKVGVATGDSVCGSYDYLGSWQPLGHQSRDIGLFQDDDGSAYLLSEDRANGLRIDALTDDYLNISSAVYLFDDYEAPAMVKKNGYYFLFASHLSGWSPNDNLYTYSKSLSSGWSDWTTFATAGSDTYSSQTNYILPVSDDLTMYLGDRWVSSNLMASTYVWLPLAFSGTDVTMADYVNWIPNVAGGGSWTAGPSETDPEGENATLADGAKVVSCSGCSGGESAGYIGGSTGGSATFNGVVSHATTTTTIRIKYENGDSTQRFANVSCNGVEQNLAFLPTASGNGTPGSSVLTCGLKEGSANVVVVTQTDGSYGPDVDRLMVPVS
;
A
#
# COMPACT_ATOMS: atom_id res chain seq x y z
N MET A 1 -25.79 -4.80 67.02
CA MET A 1 -24.51 -5.27 66.45
C MET A 1 -24.82 -6.27 65.33
N VAL A 2 -24.94 -5.82 64.08
CA VAL A 2 -24.69 -6.62 62.86
C VAL A 2 -24.33 -5.61 61.75
N ASN A 3 -23.14 -5.77 61.18
CA ASN A 3 -22.52 -4.93 60.15
C ASN A 3 -23.22 -5.09 58.79
N LEU A 4 -23.49 -3.97 58.11
CA LEU A 4 -23.66 -3.96 56.65
C LEU A 4 -22.28 -3.86 56.00
N LEU A 5 -21.85 -4.93 55.32
CA LEU A 5 -20.72 -4.88 54.39
C LEU A 5 -21.20 -4.22 53.08
N LYS A 6 -20.64 -3.04 52.77
CA LYS A 6 -20.68 -2.46 51.43
C LYS A 6 -19.57 -3.09 50.60
N SER A 7 -19.92 -3.91 49.61
CA SER A 7 -18.99 -4.33 48.57
C SER A 7 -18.81 -3.17 47.58
N ALA A 8 -17.61 -2.59 47.56
CA ALA A 8 -17.19 -1.67 46.51
C ALA A 8 -16.67 -2.52 45.33
N SER A 9 -17.40 -2.52 44.22
CA SER A 9 -16.90 -3.08 42.96
C SER A 9 -15.86 -2.10 42.40
N LEU A 10 -14.59 -2.49 42.48
CA LEU A 10 -13.49 -1.79 41.82
C LEU A 10 -13.60 -2.09 40.31
N LEU A 11 -14.10 -1.14 39.54
CA LEU A 11 -13.97 -1.16 38.08
C LEU A 11 -12.48 -0.93 37.77
N LEU A 12 -11.75 -2.01 37.48
CA LEU A 12 -10.45 -1.89 36.81
C LEU A 12 -10.72 -1.30 35.43
N SER A 13 -10.47 0.00 35.28
CA SER A 13 -10.25 0.61 33.98
C SER A 13 -8.96 0.02 33.43
N ALA A 14 -9.04 -1.10 32.71
CA ALA A 14 -7.96 -1.51 31.86
C ALA A 14 -7.80 -0.40 30.80
N SER A 15 -6.77 0.42 30.94
CA SER A 15 -6.28 1.27 29.87
C SER A 15 -5.90 0.33 28.73
N VAL A 16 -6.78 0.19 27.74
CA VAL A 16 -6.44 -0.46 26.49
C VAL A 16 -5.37 0.44 25.87
N ALA A 17 -4.10 0.02 25.94
CA ALA A 17 -3.05 0.67 25.20
C ALA A 17 -3.41 0.49 23.72
N TYR A 18 -3.85 1.56 23.06
CA TYR A 18 -4.10 1.54 21.63
C TYR A 18 -2.77 1.35 20.92
N ALA A 19 -2.67 0.33 20.08
CA ALA A 19 -1.50 0.16 19.23
C ALA A 19 -1.39 1.36 18.29
N SER A 20 -0.20 1.96 18.22
CA SER A 20 0.11 3.11 17.36
C SER A 20 0.79 2.64 16.08
N LEU A 21 0.16 1.69 15.39
CA LEU A 21 0.64 1.17 14.12
C LEU A 21 0.52 2.25 13.05
N GLN A 22 1.57 2.41 12.25
CA GLN A 22 1.69 3.51 11.31
C GLN A 22 1.79 3.02 9.87
N ILE A 23 1.10 3.73 8.98
CA ILE A 23 1.39 3.72 7.56
C ILE A 23 2.60 4.63 7.33
N VAL A 24 3.61 4.12 6.64
CA VAL A 24 4.83 4.85 6.27
C VAL A 24 4.92 4.87 4.75
N PRO A 25 4.51 5.97 4.09
CA PRO A 25 4.56 6.10 2.63
C PRO A 25 5.98 5.88 2.07
N GLY A 26 6.08 5.06 1.03
CA GLY A 26 7.33 4.73 0.34
C GLY A 26 8.25 3.78 1.10
N ALA A 27 7.81 3.18 2.21
CA ALA A 27 8.60 2.16 2.89
C ALA A 27 8.45 0.77 2.25
N THR A 28 9.46 -0.07 2.44
CA THR A 28 9.35 -1.51 2.25
C THR A 28 8.36 -2.08 3.27
N TRP A 29 7.22 -2.57 2.78
CA TRP A 29 6.25 -3.28 3.61
C TRP A 29 6.42 -4.78 3.44
N THR A 30 6.60 -5.49 4.55
CA THR A 30 6.88 -6.93 4.53
C THR A 30 5.61 -7.71 4.86
N GLY A 31 5.28 -8.71 4.04
CA GLY A 31 4.19 -9.64 4.34
C GLY A 31 4.49 -10.45 5.60
N THR A 32 3.62 -10.38 6.61
CA THR A 32 3.91 -10.91 7.95
C THR A 32 4.15 -12.42 7.99
N ASN A 33 3.64 -13.16 7.00
CA ASN A 33 3.81 -14.61 6.86
C ASN A 33 4.78 -15.05 5.76
N THR A 34 5.26 -14.12 4.92
CA THR A 34 6.18 -14.44 3.81
C THR A 34 7.59 -13.93 4.08
N GLY A 35 7.75 -12.86 4.86
CA GLY A 35 9.04 -12.18 5.03
C GLY A 35 9.52 -11.44 3.77
N LEU A 36 8.67 -11.35 2.74
CA LEU A 36 8.97 -10.69 1.46
C LEU A 36 8.31 -9.31 1.39
N HIS A 37 8.89 -8.39 0.62
CA HIS A 37 8.17 -7.17 0.26
C HIS A 37 6.83 -7.53 -0.39
N MET A 38 5.76 -6.87 0.06
CA MET A 38 4.44 -7.02 -0.53
C MET A 38 4.47 -6.66 -2.02
N GLN A 39 3.84 -7.50 -2.83
CA GLN A 39 3.69 -7.30 -4.27
C GLN A 39 2.21 -7.27 -4.61
N ALA A 40 1.63 -6.07 -4.55
CA ALA A 40 0.24 -5.77 -4.88
C ALA A 40 0.13 -4.32 -5.37
N HIS A 41 0.78 -4.02 -6.49
CA HIS A 41 0.76 -2.69 -7.13
C HIS A 41 -0.51 -2.51 -7.97
N GLY A 42 -0.88 -1.27 -8.33
CA GLY A 42 -2.12 -1.03 -9.09
C GLY A 42 -3.37 -1.58 -8.40
N ALA A 43 -3.29 -1.81 -7.08
CA ALA A 43 -4.28 -2.56 -6.33
C ALA A 43 -5.65 -1.89 -6.17
N GLY A 44 -6.69 -2.72 -6.05
CA GLY A 44 -7.94 -2.36 -5.40
C GLY A 44 -7.99 -2.87 -3.96
N VAL A 45 -8.86 -2.28 -3.14
CA VAL A 45 -9.16 -2.78 -1.80
C VAL A 45 -10.62 -3.21 -1.72
N PHE A 46 -10.85 -4.42 -1.21
CA PHE A 46 -12.19 -4.90 -0.86
C PHE A 46 -12.27 -5.06 0.66
N GLU A 47 -13.29 -4.48 1.29
CA GLU A 47 -13.54 -4.64 2.73
C GLU A 47 -14.67 -5.63 2.95
N LEU A 48 -14.47 -6.56 3.89
CA LEU A 48 -15.50 -7.51 4.31
C LEU A 48 -15.32 -7.82 5.80
N ASP A 49 -16.36 -7.53 6.58
CA ASP A 49 -16.47 -7.87 8.00
C ASP A 49 -15.27 -7.40 8.86
N GLY A 50 -14.78 -6.18 8.61
CA GLY A 50 -13.63 -5.58 9.28
C GLY A 50 -12.27 -6.04 8.77
N THR A 51 -12.24 -6.82 7.69
CA THR A 51 -11.01 -7.26 7.03
C THR A 51 -10.86 -6.56 5.68
N TYR A 52 -9.71 -5.93 5.48
CA TYR A 52 -9.32 -5.33 4.22
C TYR A 52 -8.53 -6.33 3.40
N TYR A 53 -8.89 -6.46 2.13
CA TYR A 53 -8.23 -7.31 1.15
C TYR A 53 -7.62 -6.44 0.05
N LEU A 54 -6.30 -6.37 0.00
CA LEU A 54 -5.55 -5.65 -1.01
C LEU A 54 -5.25 -6.59 -2.17
N ILE A 55 -5.74 -6.25 -3.36
CA ILE A 55 -5.67 -7.10 -4.56
C ILE A 55 -4.91 -6.35 -5.63
N GLY A 56 -3.73 -6.84 -6.02
CA GLY A 56 -2.82 -6.08 -6.87
C GLY A 56 -1.86 -6.94 -7.70
N GLU A 57 -1.05 -6.25 -8.47
CA GLU A 57 -0.07 -6.81 -9.41
C GLU A 57 1.16 -7.35 -8.68
N ASP A 58 1.65 -8.49 -9.15
CA ASP A 58 2.94 -9.04 -8.76
C ASP A 58 4.04 -8.62 -9.73
N HIS A 59 5.03 -7.87 -9.24
CA HIS A 59 6.19 -7.42 -10.01
C HIS A 59 7.51 -8.00 -9.49
N THR A 60 7.46 -9.12 -8.76
CA THR A 60 8.67 -9.79 -8.26
C THR A 60 9.70 -10.01 -9.37
N ASP A 61 9.24 -10.39 -10.56
CA ASP A 61 10.08 -10.76 -11.71
C ASP A 61 9.92 -9.79 -12.90
N GLY A 62 9.53 -8.54 -12.63
CA GLY A 62 9.44 -7.46 -13.63
C GLY A 62 8.03 -7.18 -14.14
N SER A 63 7.91 -6.67 -15.36
CA SER A 63 6.66 -6.08 -15.88
C SER A 63 5.70 -7.07 -16.54
N ALA A 64 6.16 -8.26 -16.89
CA ALA A 64 5.25 -9.28 -17.42
C ALA A 64 4.24 -9.68 -16.34
N PHE A 65 3.15 -10.34 -16.71
CA PHE A 65 2.21 -10.87 -15.74
C PHE A 65 2.80 -12.07 -14.99
N GLN A 66 2.79 -12.03 -13.65
CA GLN A 66 3.05 -13.19 -12.79
C GLN A 66 1.74 -13.64 -12.10
N ASN A 67 1.18 -12.77 -11.27
CA ASN A 67 0.02 -13.04 -10.44
C ASN A 67 -0.82 -11.77 -10.23
N VAL A 68 -2.11 -11.96 -9.95
CA VAL A 68 -2.93 -10.99 -9.23
C VAL A 68 -2.97 -11.45 -7.78
N ASN A 69 -2.13 -10.87 -6.94
CA ASN A 69 -1.96 -11.25 -5.54
C ASN A 69 -3.06 -10.67 -4.65
N CYS A 70 -3.33 -11.35 -3.53
CA CYS A 70 -4.23 -10.91 -2.47
C CYS A 70 -3.52 -10.91 -1.11
N TYR A 71 -3.63 -9.80 -0.39
CA TYR A 71 -3.19 -9.64 0.99
C TYR A 71 -4.38 -9.28 1.87
N SER A 72 -4.35 -9.68 3.14
CA SER A 72 -5.39 -9.33 4.13
C SER A 72 -4.82 -8.58 5.31
N SER A 73 -5.57 -7.64 5.86
CA SER A 73 -5.25 -6.87 7.05
C SER A 73 -6.51 -6.49 7.82
N THR A 74 -6.38 -6.28 9.12
CA THR A 74 -7.46 -5.72 9.98
C THR A 74 -7.12 -4.34 10.52
N ASP A 75 -5.92 -3.81 10.20
CA ASP A 75 -5.37 -2.56 10.71
C ASP A 75 -4.85 -1.62 9.60
N LEU A 76 -4.90 -2.06 8.33
CA LEU A 76 -4.32 -1.40 7.14
C LEU A 76 -2.79 -1.26 7.15
N VAL A 77 -2.10 -1.83 8.14
CA VAL A 77 -0.63 -1.72 8.33
C VAL A 77 0.04 -3.08 8.21
N SER A 78 -0.47 -4.06 8.95
CA SER A 78 0.05 -5.43 9.01
C SER A 78 -0.67 -6.29 7.97
N TRP A 79 0.03 -6.64 6.90
CA TRP A 79 -0.54 -7.37 5.78
C TRP A 79 -0.04 -8.81 5.72
N LYS A 80 -0.98 -9.75 5.60
CA LYS A 80 -0.71 -11.18 5.42
C LYS A 80 -1.03 -11.60 3.99
N TYR A 81 -0.08 -12.23 3.31
CA TYR A 81 -0.34 -12.82 1.99
C TYR A 81 -1.34 -13.97 2.12
N VAL A 82 -2.40 -13.94 1.29
CA VAL A 82 -3.46 -14.95 1.27
C VAL A 82 -3.26 -15.93 0.12
N GLY A 83 -2.97 -15.42 -1.07
CA GLY A 83 -2.86 -16.20 -2.29
C GLY A 83 -3.03 -15.32 -3.53
N ALA A 84 -3.06 -15.93 -4.71
CA ALA A 84 -3.31 -15.24 -5.98
C ALA A 84 -4.71 -15.57 -6.52
N LEU A 85 -5.41 -14.54 -7.00
CA LEU A 85 -6.71 -14.68 -7.67
C LEU A 85 -6.53 -15.31 -9.05
N LEU A 86 -5.52 -14.84 -9.78
CA LEU A 86 -5.10 -15.32 -11.09
C LEU A 86 -3.58 -15.47 -11.10
N SER A 87 -3.10 -16.48 -11.83
CA SER A 87 -1.66 -16.73 -12.03
C SER A 87 -1.37 -16.94 -13.52
N GLN A 88 -0.13 -16.68 -13.91
CA GLN A 88 0.34 -16.87 -15.28
C GLN A 88 0.05 -18.29 -15.78
N THR A 89 -0.58 -18.39 -16.94
CA THR A 89 -0.84 -19.65 -17.65
C THR A 89 0.24 -19.92 -18.71
N SER A 90 0.13 -21.04 -19.42
CA SER A 90 1.07 -21.40 -20.49
C SER A 90 0.88 -20.59 -21.78
N SER A 91 -0.28 -19.97 -22.00
CA SER A 91 -0.63 -19.21 -23.21
C SER A 91 -1.89 -18.36 -23.02
N GLY A 92 -2.23 -17.56 -24.03
CA GLY A 92 -3.41 -16.69 -24.02
C GLY A 92 -3.14 -15.33 -23.35
N ASP A 93 -4.20 -14.63 -22.98
CA ASP A 93 -4.11 -13.30 -22.36
C ASP A 93 -3.35 -13.30 -21.03
N LEU A 94 -3.39 -14.43 -20.30
CA LEU A 94 -2.68 -14.64 -19.04
C LEU A 94 -1.37 -15.41 -19.23
N GLY A 95 -0.89 -15.57 -20.47
CA GLY A 95 0.32 -16.31 -20.80
C GLY A 95 1.62 -15.55 -20.50
N PRO A 96 2.78 -16.11 -20.91
CA PRO A 96 4.07 -15.45 -20.79
C PRO A 96 4.14 -14.13 -21.57
N SER A 97 4.88 -13.15 -21.05
CA SER A 97 5.14 -11.84 -21.69
C SER A 97 3.88 -11.01 -21.97
N ARG A 98 2.82 -11.25 -21.20
CA ARG A 98 1.57 -10.49 -21.23
C ARG A 98 1.56 -9.41 -20.15
N VAL A 99 0.70 -8.41 -20.32
CA VAL A 99 0.47 -7.33 -19.35
C VAL A 99 -0.91 -7.55 -18.74
N VAL A 100 -0.97 -7.59 -17.41
CA VAL A 100 -2.20 -7.67 -16.63
C VAL A 100 -2.06 -6.68 -15.48
N GLU A 101 -2.81 -5.58 -15.55
CA GLU A 101 -2.62 -4.43 -14.67
C GLU A 101 -3.93 -3.97 -14.02
N ARG A 102 -3.77 -3.19 -12.96
CA ARG A 102 -4.80 -2.48 -12.20
C ARG A 102 -6.03 -3.33 -11.82
N PRO A 103 -5.85 -4.53 -11.22
CA PRO A 103 -6.97 -5.38 -10.85
C PRO A 103 -7.90 -4.67 -9.86
N LYS A 104 -9.22 -4.75 -10.10
CA LYS A 104 -10.26 -4.21 -9.21
C LYS A 104 -11.37 -5.25 -9.04
N VAL A 105 -11.79 -5.49 -7.79
CA VAL A 105 -12.84 -6.46 -7.45
C VAL A 105 -14.04 -5.76 -6.84
N ILE A 106 -15.24 -6.13 -7.31
CA ILE A 106 -16.54 -5.75 -6.73
C ILE A 106 -17.39 -7.00 -6.50
N TYR A 107 -18.39 -6.90 -5.63
CA TYR A 107 -19.30 -8.01 -5.33
C TYR A 107 -20.65 -7.80 -5.99
N ASN A 108 -21.11 -8.78 -6.76
CA ASN A 108 -22.44 -8.77 -7.33
C ASN A 108 -23.42 -9.52 -6.42
N SER A 109 -24.32 -8.78 -5.77
CA SER A 109 -25.29 -9.35 -4.83
C SER A 109 -26.33 -10.26 -5.48
N SER A 110 -26.58 -10.12 -6.79
CA SER A 110 -27.58 -10.90 -7.52
C SER A 110 -27.04 -12.26 -7.95
N THR A 111 -25.80 -12.29 -8.47
CA THR A 111 -25.13 -13.52 -8.90
C THR A 111 -24.36 -14.21 -7.76
N LYS A 112 -24.14 -13.50 -6.64
CA LYS A 112 -23.34 -13.93 -5.49
C LYS A 112 -21.87 -14.20 -5.85
N LYS A 113 -21.37 -13.53 -6.89
CA LYS A 113 -19.98 -13.64 -7.35
C LYS A 113 -19.20 -12.38 -7.04
N TYR A 114 -17.92 -12.57 -6.78
CA TYR A 114 -16.92 -11.51 -6.86
C TYR A 114 -16.47 -11.39 -8.31
N VAL A 115 -16.43 -10.17 -8.84
CA VAL A 115 -16.09 -9.89 -10.24
C VAL A 115 -14.83 -9.05 -10.25
N LEU A 116 -13.79 -9.59 -10.88
CA LEU A 116 -12.49 -8.95 -11.10
C LEU A 116 -12.47 -8.34 -12.51
N TYR A 117 -12.12 -7.06 -12.60
CA TYR A 117 -11.70 -6.41 -13.83
C TYR A 117 -10.20 -6.12 -13.77
N MET A 118 -9.54 -6.21 -14.92
CA MET A 118 -8.13 -5.84 -15.10
C MET A 118 -7.89 -5.30 -16.51
N HIS A 119 -6.84 -4.50 -16.67
CA HIS A 119 -6.27 -4.18 -17.96
C HIS A 119 -5.56 -5.44 -18.51
N ILE A 120 -5.77 -5.76 -19.79
CA ILE A 120 -5.12 -6.86 -20.51
C ILE A 120 -4.44 -6.31 -21.76
N ASP A 121 -3.14 -6.58 -21.90
CA ASP A 121 -2.40 -6.18 -23.08
C ASP A 121 -1.25 -7.13 -23.45
N SER A 122 -0.75 -6.90 -24.66
CA SER A 122 0.60 -7.22 -25.12
C SER A 122 1.65 -6.30 -24.47
N SER A 123 2.91 -6.71 -24.50
CA SER A 123 4.03 -5.91 -23.98
C SER A 123 4.26 -4.57 -24.71
N SER A 124 3.64 -4.35 -25.86
CA SER A 124 3.69 -3.06 -26.58
C SER A 124 2.51 -2.14 -26.28
N TYR A 125 1.58 -2.52 -25.38
CA TYR A 125 0.37 -1.76 -25.06
C TYR A 125 -0.55 -1.49 -26.27
N GLY A 126 -0.52 -2.40 -27.25
CA GLY A 126 -1.19 -2.25 -28.55
C GLY A 126 -2.56 -2.93 -28.64
N GLU A 127 -2.89 -3.83 -27.72
CA GLU A 127 -4.18 -4.51 -27.70
C GLU A 127 -5.25 -3.70 -26.96
N ALA A 128 -4.88 -3.05 -25.85
CA ALA A 128 -5.70 -2.15 -25.04
C ALA A 128 -7.10 -2.72 -24.76
N LYS A 129 -7.16 -3.81 -23.99
CA LYS A 129 -8.40 -4.53 -23.65
C LYS A 129 -8.65 -4.50 -22.13
N VAL A 130 -9.91 -4.63 -21.74
CA VAL A 130 -10.25 -5.10 -20.39
C VAL A 130 -10.32 -6.62 -20.38
N GLY A 131 -10.01 -7.23 -19.25
CA GLY A 131 -10.29 -8.62 -18.93
C GLY A 131 -11.25 -8.73 -17.75
N VAL A 132 -12.03 -9.82 -17.72
CA VAL A 132 -12.94 -10.12 -16.60
C VAL A 132 -12.74 -11.53 -16.09
N ALA A 133 -12.82 -11.70 -14.77
CA ALA A 133 -12.83 -12.99 -14.10
C ALA A 133 -13.82 -13.01 -12.93
N THR A 134 -14.25 -14.20 -12.50
CA THR A 134 -15.18 -14.33 -11.36
C THR A 134 -14.70 -15.32 -10.31
N GLY A 135 -14.99 -15.05 -9.04
CA GLY A 135 -14.66 -15.91 -7.91
C GLY A 135 -15.80 -16.04 -6.90
N ASP A 136 -15.69 -17.02 -6.00
CA ASP A 136 -16.65 -17.27 -4.91
C ASP A 136 -16.26 -16.63 -3.57
N SER A 137 -15.05 -16.09 -3.47
CA SER A 137 -14.55 -15.35 -2.31
C SER A 137 -13.56 -14.28 -2.75
N VAL A 138 -13.34 -13.28 -1.89
CA VAL A 138 -12.51 -12.10 -2.18
C VAL A 138 -11.12 -12.50 -2.69
N CYS A 139 -10.38 -13.32 -1.93
CA CYS A 139 -9.06 -13.86 -2.28
C CYS A 139 -9.08 -15.31 -2.79
N GLY A 140 -10.22 -15.80 -3.29
CA GLY A 140 -10.28 -17.14 -3.90
C GLY A 140 -9.55 -17.19 -5.24
N SER A 141 -9.45 -18.37 -5.85
CA SER A 141 -9.08 -18.47 -7.27
C SER A 141 -10.24 -18.03 -8.15
N TYR A 142 -9.94 -17.29 -9.22
CA TYR A 142 -10.93 -16.73 -10.14
C TYR A 142 -10.91 -17.46 -11.49
N ASP A 143 -12.09 -17.65 -12.06
CA ASP A 143 -12.26 -18.16 -13.42
C ASP A 143 -12.18 -17.00 -14.41
N TYR A 144 -11.12 -16.97 -15.23
CA TYR A 144 -10.96 -15.96 -16.29
C TYR A 144 -11.94 -16.18 -17.44
N LEU A 145 -12.69 -15.14 -17.81
CA LEU A 145 -13.76 -15.21 -18.81
C LEU A 145 -13.36 -14.66 -20.19
N GLY A 146 -12.23 -13.95 -20.28
CA GLY A 146 -11.71 -13.40 -21.53
C GLY A 146 -11.49 -11.89 -21.49
N SER A 147 -10.97 -11.35 -22.61
CA SER A 147 -10.70 -9.92 -22.80
C SER A 147 -11.33 -9.34 -24.06
N TRP A 148 -11.65 -8.05 -24.03
CA TRP A 148 -12.22 -7.31 -25.17
C TRP A 148 -12.00 -5.80 -25.05
N GLN A 149 -12.25 -5.09 -26.15
CA GLN A 149 -12.30 -3.62 -26.18
C GLN A 149 -13.72 -3.15 -25.82
N PRO A 150 -13.93 -2.47 -24.68
CA PRO A 150 -15.27 -2.11 -24.21
C PRO A 150 -15.93 -1.13 -25.17
N LEU A 151 -17.13 -1.50 -25.67
CA LEU A 151 -17.86 -0.78 -26.72
C LEU A 151 -17.09 -0.63 -28.04
N GLY A 152 -16.07 -1.47 -28.29
CA GLY A 152 -15.19 -1.37 -29.46
C GLY A 152 -14.12 -0.29 -29.38
N HIS A 153 -13.92 0.29 -28.19
CA HIS A 153 -12.94 1.32 -27.90
C HIS A 153 -11.76 0.76 -27.08
N GLN A 154 -10.61 1.44 -27.14
CA GLN A 154 -9.43 1.02 -26.38
C GLN A 154 -9.69 1.12 -24.87
N SER A 155 -9.00 0.28 -24.11
CA SER A 155 -8.94 0.36 -22.65
C SER A 155 -7.53 0.01 -22.17
N ARG A 156 -6.82 0.97 -21.58
CA ARG A 156 -5.58 0.68 -20.84
C ARG A 156 -5.82 0.77 -19.34
N ASP A 157 -5.32 1.82 -18.70
CA ASP A 157 -5.52 2.06 -17.27
C ASP A 157 -6.99 2.02 -16.91
N ILE A 158 -7.32 1.24 -15.89
CA ILE A 158 -8.69 1.10 -15.40
C ILE A 158 -8.84 1.43 -13.92
N GLY A 159 -10.07 1.81 -13.58
CA GLY A 159 -10.66 1.78 -12.26
C GLY A 159 -12.04 1.13 -12.33
N LEU A 160 -12.60 0.77 -11.18
CA LEU A 160 -13.93 0.17 -11.10
C LEU A 160 -14.67 0.79 -9.92
N PHE A 161 -15.90 1.23 -10.16
CA PHE A 161 -16.73 1.89 -9.16
C PHE A 161 -18.08 1.19 -9.07
N GLN A 162 -18.48 0.82 -7.85
CA GLN A 162 -19.83 0.31 -7.57
C GLN A 162 -20.56 1.36 -6.75
N ASP A 163 -21.72 1.80 -7.24
CA ASP A 163 -22.54 2.81 -6.58
C ASP A 163 -23.42 2.17 -5.49
N ASP A 164 -23.98 3.01 -4.61
CA ASP A 164 -24.80 2.60 -3.46
C ASP A 164 -26.07 1.83 -3.87
N ASP A 165 -26.54 2.02 -5.10
CA ASP A 165 -27.71 1.33 -5.65
C ASP A 165 -27.38 -0.03 -6.30
N GLY A 166 -26.09 -0.41 -6.30
CA GLY A 166 -25.59 -1.65 -6.90
C GLY A 166 -25.37 -1.54 -8.42
N SER A 167 -25.54 -0.38 -9.05
CA SER A 167 -24.99 -0.18 -10.39
C SER A 167 -23.45 -0.11 -10.33
N ALA A 168 -22.78 -0.51 -11.40
CA ALA A 168 -21.33 -0.51 -11.48
C ALA A 168 -20.83 0.14 -12.76
N TYR A 169 -19.65 0.74 -12.70
CA TYR A 169 -19.04 1.53 -13.76
C TYR A 169 -17.57 1.21 -13.92
N LEU A 170 -17.16 0.98 -15.17
CA LEU A 170 -15.77 0.90 -15.59
C LEU A 170 -15.27 2.33 -15.82
N LEU A 171 -14.13 2.65 -15.21
CA LEU A 171 -13.36 3.85 -15.51
C LEU A 171 -12.21 3.39 -16.39
N SER A 172 -12.06 3.92 -17.61
CA SER A 172 -11.13 3.33 -18.57
C SER A 172 -10.48 4.40 -19.45
N GLU A 173 -9.15 4.39 -19.50
CA GLU A 173 -8.38 5.18 -20.44
C GLU A 173 -8.55 4.63 -21.86
N ASP A 174 -9.02 5.48 -22.77
CA ASP A 174 -8.96 5.26 -24.21
C ASP A 174 -8.01 6.30 -24.82
N ARG A 175 -6.75 5.91 -25.10
CA ARG A 175 -5.73 6.80 -25.68
C ARG A 175 -6.18 7.60 -26.91
N ALA A 176 -7.15 7.11 -27.66
CA ALA A 176 -7.63 7.81 -28.85
C ALA A 176 -8.69 8.89 -28.55
N ASN A 177 -9.40 8.79 -27.42
CA ASN A 177 -10.59 9.59 -27.15
C ASN A 177 -10.61 10.28 -25.78
N GLY A 178 -9.90 9.77 -24.78
CA GLY A 178 -9.84 10.27 -23.41
C GLY A 178 -10.32 9.26 -22.36
N LEU A 179 -10.47 9.71 -21.13
CA LEU A 179 -10.95 8.88 -20.01
C LEU A 179 -12.48 8.70 -20.06
N ARG A 180 -12.95 7.46 -20.00
CA ARG A 180 -14.38 7.11 -20.08
C ARG A 180 -14.94 6.63 -18.76
N ILE A 181 -16.22 6.91 -18.54
CA ILE A 181 -17.09 6.21 -17.59
C ILE A 181 -18.07 5.39 -18.42
N ASP A 182 -18.04 4.08 -18.23
CA ASP A 182 -18.88 3.11 -18.95
C ASP A 182 -19.69 2.28 -17.95
N ALA A 183 -21.01 2.22 -18.09
CA ALA A 183 -21.88 1.44 -17.22
C ALA A 183 -21.75 -0.06 -17.52
N LEU A 184 -21.72 -0.90 -16.48
CA LEU A 184 -21.71 -2.35 -16.62
C LEU A 184 -23.13 -2.90 -16.86
N THR A 185 -23.23 -4.16 -17.28
CA THR A 185 -24.45 -4.98 -17.26
C THR A 185 -24.79 -5.42 -15.83
N ASP A 186 -26.02 -5.86 -15.57
CA ASP A 186 -26.49 -6.24 -14.22
C ASP A 186 -25.70 -7.38 -13.56
N ASP A 187 -25.07 -8.25 -14.36
CA ASP A 187 -24.19 -9.33 -13.90
C ASP A 187 -22.73 -8.88 -13.71
N TYR A 188 -22.43 -7.64 -14.07
CA TYR A 188 -21.10 -7.03 -14.14
C TYR A 188 -20.13 -7.72 -15.10
N LEU A 189 -20.60 -8.50 -16.08
CA LEU A 189 -19.70 -9.25 -16.97
C LEU A 189 -19.47 -8.57 -18.31
N ASN A 190 -20.15 -7.44 -18.59
CA ASN A 190 -19.94 -6.66 -19.80
C ASN A 190 -20.28 -5.18 -19.60
N ILE A 191 -20.04 -4.35 -20.63
CA ILE A 191 -20.42 -2.94 -20.68
C ILE A 191 -21.77 -2.79 -21.37
N SER A 192 -22.70 -2.07 -20.73
CA SER A 192 -24.03 -1.80 -21.24
C SER A 192 -24.11 -0.52 -22.07
N SER A 193 -23.45 0.56 -21.63
CA SER A 193 -23.49 1.87 -22.32
C SER A 193 -22.39 2.82 -21.85
N ALA A 194 -22.03 3.79 -22.69
CA ALA A 194 -21.16 4.90 -22.31
C ALA A 194 -21.94 5.93 -21.48
N VAL A 195 -21.32 6.47 -20.42
CA VAL A 195 -21.94 7.42 -19.48
C VAL A 195 -21.33 8.80 -19.62
N TYR A 196 -20.01 8.89 -19.67
CA TYR A 196 -19.30 10.16 -19.80
C TYR A 196 -17.93 10.00 -20.44
N LEU A 197 -17.46 11.05 -21.11
CA LEU A 197 -16.13 11.14 -21.72
C LEU A 197 -15.45 12.42 -21.24
N PHE A 198 -14.24 12.27 -20.70
CA PHE A 198 -13.33 13.36 -20.34
C PHE A 198 -12.22 13.48 -21.39
N ASP A 199 -11.36 14.49 -21.22
CA ASP A 199 -10.08 14.59 -21.93
C ASP A 199 -9.10 13.46 -21.50
N ASP A 200 -7.85 13.59 -21.93
CA ASP A 200 -6.78 12.60 -21.76
C ASP A 200 -6.27 12.48 -20.32
N TYR A 201 -6.73 11.43 -19.62
CA TYR A 201 -6.30 11.06 -18.27
C TYR A 201 -6.14 9.54 -18.13
N GLU A 202 -5.27 9.11 -17.21
CA GLU A 202 -5.08 7.69 -16.86
C GLU A 202 -5.16 7.47 -15.34
N ALA A 203 -4.95 6.24 -14.90
CA ALA A 203 -4.99 5.85 -13.49
C ALA A 203 -6.25 6.29 -12.72
N PRO A 204 -7.48 6.06 -13.24
CA PRO A 204 -8.68 6.62 -12.65
C PRO A 204 -9.13 5.89 -11.38
N ALA A 205 -9.56 6.65 -10.37
CA ALA A 205 -10.16 6.12 -9.15
C ALA A 205 -11.33 7.00 -8.70
N MET A 206 -12.43 6.40 -8.25
CA MET A 206 -13.64 7.14 -7.87
C MET A 206 -14.10 6.77 -6.46
N VAL A 207 -14.55 7.79 -5.72
CA VAL A 207 -15.25 7.62 -4.45
C VAL A 207 -16.51 8.48 -4.46
N LYS A 208 -17.59 7.97 -3.86
CA LYS A 208 -18.78 8.76 -3.59
C LYS A 208 -18.78 9.20 -2.13
N LYS A 209 -18.93 10.49 -1.88
CA LYS A 209 -18.97 11.07 -0.53
C LYS A 209 -19.94 12.24 -0.48
N ASN A 210 -20.79 12.30 0.53
CA ASN A 210 -21.74 13.40 0.76
C ASN A 210 -22.62 13.74 -0.47
N GLY A 211 -23.01 12.74 -1.25
CA GLY A 211 -23.83 12.91 -2.45
C GLY A 211 -23.10 13.43 -3.69
N TYR A 212 -21.77 13.45 -3.68
CA TYR A 212 -20.92 13.75 -4.83
C TYR A 212 -20.08 12.53 -5.21
N TYR A 213 -19.88 12.33 -6.50
CA TYR A 213 -18.85 11.48 -7.06
C TYR A 213 -17.59 12.32 -7.22
N PHE A 214 -16.48 11.85 -6.67
CA PHE A 214 -15.15 12.44 -6.86
C PHE A 214 -14.33 11.46 -7.70
N LEU A 215 -13.85 11.91 -8.85
CA LEU A 215 -12.99 11.14 -9.75
C LEU A 215 -11.58 11.72 -9.68
N PHE A 216 -10.61 10.87 -9.41
CA PHE A 216 -9.18 11.17 -9.36
C PHE A 216 -8.50 10.51 -10.56
N ALA A 217 -7.51 11.16 -11.14
CA ALA A 217 -6.76 10.63 -12.27
C ALA A 217 -5.38 11.29 -12.40
N SER A 218 -4.45 10.63 -13.08
CA SER A 218 -3.16 11.20 -13.47
C SER A 218 -3.18 11.70 -14.91
N HIS A 219 -2.22 12.57 -15.25
CA HIS A 219 -1.86 12.79 -16.64
C HIS A 219 -1.12 11.59 -17.24
N LEU A 220 -0.97 11.58 -18.57
CA LEU A 220 -0.28 10.54 -19.34
C LEU A 220 1.24 10.80 -19.40
N SER A 221 2.01 10.28 -18.44
CA SER A 221 3.48 10.44 -18.38
C SER A 221 4.24 9.13 -18.27
N GLY A 222 3.59 8.00 -18.60
CA GLY A 222 4.15 6.67 -18.44
C GLY A 222 4.48 6.42 -16.97
N TRP A 223 5.67 5.89 -16.70
CA TRP A 223 6.10 5.61 -15.32
C TRP A 223 6.49 6.85 -14.51
N SER A 224 6.66 8.02 -15.13
CA SER A 224 7.03 9.23 -14.39
C SER A 224 5.81 9.75 -13.64
N PRO A 225 5.89 10.08 -12.34
CA PRO A 225 4.78 10.66 -11.61
C PRO A 225 4.49 12.09 -12.13
N ASN A 226 3.29 12.59 -11.83
CA ASN A 226 2.85 13.95 -12.16
C ASN A 226 1.86 14.45 -11.11
N ASP A 227 1.52 15.74 -11.17
CA ASP A 227 0.44 16.30 -10.34
C ASP A 227 -0.91 15.73 -10.78
N ASN A 228 -1.41 14.75 -10.01
CA ASN A 228 -2.69 14.13 -10.25
C ASN A 228 -3.81 15.11 -9.88
N LEU A 229 -4.94 14.94 -10.55
CA LEU A 229 -6.08 15.83 -10.45
C LEU A 229 -7.30 15.09 -9.92
N TYR A 230 -8.27 15.85 -9.44
CA TYR A 230 -9.62 15.37 -9.23
C TYR A 230 -10.64 16.31 -9.85
N THR A 231 -11.81 15.76 -10.13
CA THR A 231 -13.05 16.47 -10.50
C THR A 231 -14.21 15.86 -9.71
N TYR A 232 -15.31 16.60 -9.57
CA TYR A 232 -16.50 16.10 -8.87
C TYR A 232 -17.80 16.45 -9.59
N SER A 233 -18.83 15.63 -9.36
CA SER A 233 -20.20 15.89 -9.82
C SER A 233 -21.24 15.26 -8.89
N LYS A 234 -22.49 15.73 -8.98
CA LYS A 234 -23.65 15.03 -8.40
C LYS A 234 -24.25 13.97 -9.33
N SER A 235 -23.77 13.89 -10.57
CA SER A 235 -24.23 12.94 -11.58
C SER A 235 -23.04 12.40 -12.35
N LEU A 236 -22.98 11.09 -12.55
CA LEU A 236 -21.93 10.47 -13.36
C LEU A 236 -21.96 10.95 -14.82
N SER A 237 -23.13 11.34 -15.35
CA SER A 237 -23.33 11.65 -16.77
C SER A 237 -23.18 13.12 -17.16
N SER A 238 -23.02 14.05 -16.22
CA SER A 238 -22.90 15.48 -16.51
C SER A 238 -22.54 16.29 -15.26
N GLY A 239 -22.16 17.55 -15.47
CA GLY A 239 -21.99 18.52 -14.37
C GLY A 239 -20.68 18.37 -13.59
N TRP A 240 -19.69 17.68 -14.17
CA TRP A 240 -18.33 17.60 -13.63
C TRP A 240 -17.69 18.98 -13.54
N SER A 241 -17.01 19.24 -12.42
CA SER A 241 -16.21 20.44 -12.23
C SER A 241 -14.97 20.44 -13.14
N ASP A 242 -14.31 21.59 -13.24
CA ASP A 242 -12.95 21.61 -13.77
C ASP A 242 -12.04 20.71 -12.93
N TRP A 243 -11.05 20.11 -13.58
CA TRP A 243 -10.02 19.32 -12.93
C TRP A 243 -9.09 20.21 -12.10
N THR A 244 -8.77 19.78 -10.89
CA THR A 244 -7.88 20.53 -9.99
C THR A 244 -6.98 19.60 -9.18
N THR A 245 -5.81 20.07 -8.80
CA THR A 245 -4.84 19.30 -8.00
C THR A 245 -5.36 19.11 -6.57
N PHE A 246 -5.18 17.93 -6.00
CA PHE A 246 -5.48 17.66 -4.58
C PHE A 246 -4.21 17.55 -3.71
N ALA A 247 -3.06 17.24 -4.30
CA ALA A 247 -1.76 17.30 -3.61
C ALA A 247 -1.12 18.69 -3.73
N THR A 248 0.00 18.91 -3.03
CA THR A 248 0.82 20.11 -3.24
C THR A 248 1.27 20.18 -4.71
N ALA A 249 0.92 21.24 -5.42
CA ALA A 249 1.32 21.42 -6.81
C ALA A 249 2.86 21.41 -6.97
N GLY A 250 3.35 20.69 -7.98
CA GLY A 250 4.77 20.45 -8.25
C GLY A 250 5.40 19.36 -7.39
N SER A 251 4.62 18.64 -6.58
CA SER A 251 5.11 17.48 -5.80
C SER A 251 5.07 16.17 -6.59
N ASP A 252 4.45 16.18 -7.77
CA ASP A 252 4.13 14.99 -8.54
C ASP A 252 3.33 13.98 -7.71
N THR A 253 2.32 14.50 -6.98
CA THR A 253 1.52 13.72 -6.04
C THR A 253 2.40 12.99 -5.01
N TYR A 254 3.38 13.71 -4.46
CA TYR A 254 4.44 13.16 -3.60
C TYR A 254 5.20 11.98 -4.22
N SER A 255 5.55 12.14 -5.50
CA SER A 255 6.20 11.14 -6.35
C SER A 255 5.43 9.82 -6.37
N SER A 256 4.14 9.89 -6.70
CA SER A 256 3.27 8.72 -6.84
C SER A 256 2.21 8.90 -7.92
N GLN A 257 1.56 7.81 -8.31
CA GLN A 257 0.44 7.80 -9.25
C GLN A 257 -0.80 7.22 -8.58
N THR A 258 -1.95 7.87 -8.80
CA THR A 258 -3.26 7.41 -8.33
C THR A 258 -3.49 5.96 -8.70
N ASN A 259 -4.17 5.23 -7.82
CA ASN A 259 -4.61 3.87 -8.12
C ASN A 259 -5.98 3.57 -7.49
N TYR A 260 -6.18 3.89 -6.20
CA TYR A 260 -7.45 3.64 -5.53
C TYR A 260 -7.75 4.71 -4.48
N ILE A 261 -9.04 4.97 -4.23
CA ILE A 261 -9.50 5.81 -3.12
C ILE A 261 -10.33 4.95 -2.17
N LEU A 262 -9.85 4.74 -0.96
CA LEU A 262 -10.49 3.87 0.03
C LEU A 262 -11.34 4.69 1.02
N PRO A 263 -12.68 4.64 0.95
CA PRO A 263 -13.54 5.22 1.97
C PRO A 263 -13.59 4.30 3.20
N VAL A 264 -12.68 4.50 4.15
CA VAL A 264 -12.61 3.69 5.38
C VAL A 264 -13.79 3.97 6.30
N SER A 265 -14.15 5.25 6.43
CA SER A 265 -15.28 5.73 7.24
C SER A 265 -15.70 7.13 6.77
N ASP A 266 -16.65 7.74 7.50
CA ASP A 266 -16.98 9.16 7.33
C ASP A 266 -15.78 10.08 7.61
N ASP A 267 -14.92 9.71 8.58
CA ASP A 267 -13.80 10.51 9.09
C ASP A 267 -12.44 10.17 8.42
N LEU A 268 -12.33 9.04 7.73
CA LEU A 268 -11.12 8.62 7.02
C LEU A 268 -11.45 8.17 5.60
N THR A 269 -10.88 8.88 4.63
CA THR A 269 -10.79 8.46 3.24
C THR A 269 -9.32 8.51 2.84
N MET A 270 -8.82 7.46 2.21
CA MET A 270 -7.39 7.31 1.91
C MET A 270 -7.14 7.36 0.41
N TYR A 271 -6.15 8.13 0.02
CA TYR A 271 -5.47 7.99 -1.27
C TYR A 271 -4.53 6.78 -1.20
N LEU A 272 -4.64 5.88 -2.17
CA LEU A 272 -3.68 4.81 -2.42
C LEU A 272 -3.04 5.06 -3.80
N GLY A 273 -1.74 5.34 -3.79
CA GLY A 273 -0.94 5.46 -5.00
C GLY A 273 0.30 4.58 -4.99
N ASP A 274 0.85 4.37 -6.18
CA ASP A 274 2.08 3.61 -6.41
C ASP A 274 3.22 4.57 -6.72
N ARG A 275 4.37 4.36 -6.06
CA ARG A 275 5.65 4.98 -6.41
C ARG A 275 6.43 4.00 -7.27
N TRP A 276 6.25 4.13 -8.57
CA TRP A 276 6.87 3.27 -9.56
C TRP A 276 8.39 3.46 -9.64
N VAL A 277 9.11 2.35 -9.66
CA VAL A 277 10.54 2.30 -9.96
C VAL A 277 10.71 1.54 -11.27
N SER A 278 10.58 2.23 -12.40
CA SER A 278 10.52 1.58 -13.73
C SER A 278 11.75 0.78 -14.13
N SER A 279 12.92 1.09 -13.56
CA SER A 279 14.15 0.31 -13.76
C SER A 279 14.20 -0.97 -12.90
N ASN A 280 13.33 -1.09 -11.90
CA ASN A 280 13.24 -2.23 -10.99
C ASN A 280 11.85 -2.29 -10.33
N LEU A 281 10.85 -2.80 -11.05
CA LEU A 281 9.45 -2.75 -10.60
C LEU A 281 9.21 -3.48 -9.28
N MET A 282 9.99 -4.52 -8.96
CA MET A 282 9.96 -5.21 -7.67
C MET A 282 10.19 -4.25 -6.49
N ALA A 283 10.96 -3.17 -6.70
CA ALA A 283 11.28 -2.16 -5.72
C ALA A 283 10.29 -0.97 -5.69
N SER A 284 9.20 -1.01 -6.48
CA SER A 284 8.13 -0.02 -6.37
C SER A 284 7.49 -0.08 -4.98
N THR A 285 7.00 1.05 -4.49
CA THR A 285 6.47 1.17 -3.12
C THR A 285 5.12 1.88 -3.12
N TYR A 286 4.48 1.92 -1.96
CA TYR A 286 3.12 2.44 -1.81
C TYR A 286 3.12 3.82 -1.15
N VAL A 287 2.41 4.80 -1.72
CA VAL A 287 2.19 6.12 -1.12
C VAL A 287 0.72 6.23 -0.71
N TRP A 288 0.47 5.91 0.56
CA TRP A 288 -0.88 5.90 1.12
C TRP A 288 -1.05 7.03 2.14
N LEU A 289 -1.98 7.94 1.87
CA LEU A 289 -2.14 9.19 2.60
C LEU A 289 -3.62 9.50 2.88
N PRO A 290 -3.95 10.14 4.00
CA PRO A 290 -5.32 10.57 4.27
C PRO A 290 -5.71 11.75 3.36
N LEU A 291 -6.94 11.71 2.85
CA LEU A 291 -7.57 12.81 2.13
C LEU A 291 -8.46 13.61 3.08
N ALA A 292 -8.34 14.93 3.01
CA ALA A 292 -9.22 15.86 3.71
C ALA A 292 -10.28 16.41 2.74
N PHE A 293 -11.55 16.24 3.10
CA PHE A 293 -12.70 16.75 2.36
C PHE A 293 -13.36 17.90 3.13
N SER A 294 -13.54 19.04 2.46
CA SER A 294 -14.32 20.17 2.97
C SER A 294 -15.37 20.56 1.92
N GLY A 295 -16.56 19.97 2.03
CA GLY A 295 -17.55 20.05 0.95
C GLY A 295 -17.04 19.34 -0.29
N THR A 296 -16.75 20.10 -1.34
CA THR A 296 -16.20 19.61 -2.61
C THR A 296 -14.69 19.81 -2.73
N ASP A 297 -14.08 20.55 -1.80
CA ASP A 297 -12.63 20.76 -1.80
C ASP A 297 -11.94 19.52 -1.22
N VAL A 298 -11.01 18.95 -1.99
CA VAL A 298 -10.18 17.81 -1.59
C VAL A 298 -8.73 18.23 -1.50
N THR A 299 -8.07 17.90 -0.39
CA THR A 299 -6.63 18.13 -0.21
C THR A 299 -5.93 16.90 0.35
N MET A 300 -4.65 16.76 0.03
CA MET A 300 -3.76 15.72 0.52
C MET A 300 -2.44 16.36 0.96
N ALA A 301 -2.19 16.34 2.27
CA ALA A 301 -0.90 16.72 2.83
C ALA A 301 0.07 15.54 2.80
N ASP A 302 1.36 15.84 2.69
CA ASP A 302 2.40 14.84 2.84
C ASP A 302 2.59 14.48 4.33
N TYR A 303 2.76 13.19 4.59
CA TYR A 303 3.03 12.66 5.91
C TYR A 303 4.12 11.60 5.81
N VAL A 304 5.22 11.80 6.55
CA VAL A 304 6.30 10.81 6.66
C VAL A 304 5.78 9.49 7.26
N ASN A 305 4.83 9.60 8.20
CA ASN A 305 4.10 8.51 8.82
C ASN A 305 2.76 9.04 9.38
N TRP A 306 1.80 8.15 9.56
CA TRP A 306 0.52 8.47 10.20
C TRP A 306 -0.18 7.20 10.72
N ILE A 307 -1.12 7.36 11.65
CA ILE A 307 -1.80 6.24 12.32
C ILE A 307 -3.24 6.13 11.82
N PRO A 308 -3.61 5.07 11.07
CA PRO A 308 -5.00 4.74 10.84
C PRO A 308 -5.63 4.13 12.11
N ASN A 309 -6.80 4.59 12.51
CA ASN A 309 -7.56 4.06 13.65
C ASN A 309 -8.83 3.36 13.17
N VAL A 310 -8.66 2.27 12.41
CA VAL A 310 -9.78 1.48 11.87
C VAL A 310 -10.59 0.80 12.97
N ALA A 311 -9.91 0.25 13.99
CA ALA A 311 -10.57 -0.40 15.13
C ALA A 311 -11.38 0.59 16.00
N GLY A 312 -11.01 1.87 16.02
CA GLY A 312 -11.67 2.92 16.80
C GLY A 312 -12.76 3.67 16.04
N GLY A 313 -13.32 3.10 14.97
CA GLY A 313 -14.38 3.73 14.17
C GLY A 313 -13.91 4.40 12.88
N GLY A 314 -12.64 4.18 12.49
CA GLY A 314 -12.10 4.67 11.23
C GLY A 314 -11.67 6.14 11.26
N SER A 315 -11.09 6.63 12.35
CA SER A 315 -10.42 7.94 12.35
C SER A 315 -8.94 7.79 11.98
N TRP A 316 -8.17 8.88 12.02
CA TRP A 316 -6.71 8.82 11.92
C TRP A 316 -6.04 9.94 12.72
N THR A 317 -4.75 9.81 12.99
CA THR A 317 -3.93 10.89 13.58
C THR A 317 -2.61 11.04 12.83
N ALA A 318 -2.04 12.24 12.87
CA ALA A 318 -0.66 12.44 12.44
C ALA A 318 0.28 11.50 13.22
N GLY A 319 1.37 11.09 12.58
CA GLY A 319 2.36 10.27 13.27
C GLY A 319 3.02 11.04 14.42
N PRO A 320 3.46 10.32 15.46
CA PRO A 320 4.10 10.93 16.62
C PRO A 320 5.48 11.47 16.25
N SER A 321 6.02 12.35 17.10
CA SER A 321 7.46 12.64 17.06
C SER A 321 8.27 11.36 17.25
N GLU A 322 9.48 11.31 16.71
CA GLU A 322 10.36 10.13 16.78
C GLU A 322 11.66 10.49 17.51
N THR A 323 12.24 9.51 18.19
CA THR A 323 13.67 9.51 18.54
C THR A 323 14.44 8.70 17.50
N ASP A 324 15.72 8.99 17.35
CA ASP A 324 16.54 8.49 16.25
C ASP A 324 17.84 7.80 16.71
N PRO A 325 17.78 6.61 17.34
CA PRO A 325 18.98 5.82 17.64
C PRO A 325 19.79 5.50 16.38
N GLU A 326 20.97 6.09 16.28
CA GLU A 326 21.89 5.93 15.14
C GLU A 326 22.55 4.54 15.11
N GLY A 327 22.72 3.99 13.91
CA GLY A 327 23.27 2.67 13.65
C GLY A 327 24.76 2.57 14.02
N GLU A 328 25.56 3.59 13.72
CA GLU A 328 26.96 3.65 14.09
C GLU A 328 27.19 3.68 15.62
N ASN A 329 26.15 4.02 16.39
CA ASN A 329 26.15 3.99 17.85
C ASN A 329 25.57 2.69 18.44
N ALA A 330 25.08 1.77 17.60
CA ALA A 330 24.61 0.47 18.05
C ALA A 330 25.77 -0.39 18.59
N THR A 331 25.46 -1.35 19.46
CA THR A 331 26.45 -2.36 19.84
C THR A 331 26.60 -3.37 18.71
N LEU A 332 27.74 -3.32 18.02
CA LEU A 332 28.05 -4.17 16.87
C LEU A 332 28.81 -5.42 17.30
N ALA A 333 28.41 -6.58 16.78
CA ALA A 333 29.03 -7.86 17.07
C ALA A 333 29.18 -8.74 15.82
N ASP A 334 29.97 -9.81 15.96
CA ASP A 334 30.06 -10.90 14.98
C ASP A 334 30.37 -10.45 13.55
N GLY A 335 31.24 -9.44 13.41
CA GLY A 335 31.72 -8.93 12.13
C GLY A 335 31.01 -7.67 11.63
N ALA A 336 29.87 -7.30 12.22
CA ALA A 336 29.25 -6.00 11.97
C ALA A 336 30.19 -4.87 12.41
N LYS A 337 30.19 -3.77 11.66
CA LYS A 337 31.07 -2.61 11.90
C LYS A 337 30.47 -1.34 11.31
N VAL A 338 30.95 -0.20 11.80
CA VAL A 338 30.61 1.09 11.21
C VAL A 338 31.17 1.18 9.79
N VAL A 339 30.34 1.64 8.86
CA VAL A 339 30.70 1.90 7.46
C VAL A 339 30.32 3.33 7.07
N SER A 340 31.05 3.91 6.13
CA SER A 340 30.70 5.23 5.60
C SER A 340 29.47 5.14 4.70
N CYS A 341 28.55 6.09 4.87
CA CYS A 341 27.34 6.23 4.08
C CYS A 341 27.02 7.72 3.93
N SER A 342 27.35 8.35 2.81
CA SER A 342 27.16 9.81 2.66
C SER A 342 25.70 10.26 2.67
N GLY A 343 24.79 9.31 2.43
CA GLY A 343 23.35 9.49 2.49
C GLY A 343 22.74 9.42 3.88
N CYS A 344 23.43 8.73 4.78
CA CYS A 344 22.95 8.41 6.11
C CYS A 344 23.06 9.63 7.03
N SER A 345 22.26 9.59 8.10
CA SER A 345 22.45 10.49 9.24
C SER A 345 23.90 10.35 9.74
N GLY A 346 24.55 11.46 10.09
CA GLY A 346 25.95 11.43 10.53
C GLY A 346 26.99 11.03 9.47
N GLY A 347 26.59 10.55 8.29
CA GLY A 347 27.50 10.07 7.25
C GLY A 347 28.01 8.64 7.44
N GLU A 348 27.45 7.90 8.40
CA GLU A 348 27.87 6.55 8.80
C GLU A 348 26.65 5.64 8.99
N SER A 349 26.87 4.33 9.05
CA SER A 349 25.82 3.33 9.33
C SER A 349 26.41 2.05 9.94
N ALA A 350 25.56 1.22 10.55
CA ALA A 350 25.90 -0.13 10.96
C ALA A 350 25.88 -1.07 9.75
N GLY A 351 27.05 -1.41 9.22
CA GLY A 351 27.18 -2.33 8.09
C GLY A 351 27.70 -3.72 8.47
N TYR A 352 27.80 -4.58 7.45
CA TYR A 352 28.22 -5.99 7.62
C TYR A 352 27.32 -6.77 8.59
N ILE A 353 26.05 -6.38 8.65
CA ILE A 353 25.01 -7.16 9.33
C ILE A 353 24.82 -8.47 8.54
N GLY A 354 24.81 -9.59 9.24
CA GLY A 354 24.79 -10.93 8.68
C GLY A 354 26.15 -11.43 8.18
N GLY A 355 26.16 -12.01 6.99
CA GLY A 355 27.31 -12.69 6.41
C GLY A 355 27.65 -14.01 7.11
N SER A 356 28.82 -14.57 6.81
CA SER A 356 29.24 -15.88 7.31
C SER A 356 29.43 -15.96 8.83
N THR A 357 29.57 -14.81 9.50
CA THR A 357 29.73 -14.70 10.94
C THR A 357 28.44 -14.33 11.67
N GLY A 358 27.38 -13.93 10.96
CA GLY A 358 26.10 -13.55 11.56
C GLY A 358 26.14 -12.18 12.27
N GLY A 359 26.79 -11.20 11.65
CA GLY A 359 26.98 -9.85 12.20
C GLY A 359 25.66 -9.22 12.66
N SER A 360 25.69 -8.51 13.78
CA SER A 360 24.49 -7.93 14.37
C SER A 360 24.71 -6.50 14.87
N ALA A 361 23.63 -5.72 14.80
CA ALA A 361 23.55 -4.38 15.38
C ALA A 361 22.48 -4.38 16.48
N THR A 362 22.88 -4.10 17.72
CA THR A 362 22.00 -4.07 18.90
C THR A 362 21.80 -2.64 19.38
N PHE A 363 20.57 -2.15 19.25
CA PHE A 363 20.11 -0.85 19.75
C PHE A 363 19.57 -1.04 21.17
N ASN A 364 20.42 -0.71 22.15
CA ASN A 364 20.06 -0.73 23.56
C ASN A 364 19.44 0.61 23.98
N GLY A 365 18.65 0.59 25.05
CA GLY A 365 18.16 1.84 25.64
C GLY A 365 17.01 2.48 24.87
N VAL A 366 16.34 1.73 23.98
CA VAL A 366 15.22 2.26 23.18
C VAL A 366 14.09 2.69 24.13
N VAL A 367 13.71 3.96 24.06
CA VAL A 367 12.79 4.59 25.02
C VAL A 367 11.37 4.54 24.48
N SER A 368 10.42 4.24 25.37
CA SER A 368 8.98 4.39 25.15
C SER A 368 8.37 5.01 26.41
N HIS A 369 7.45 5.97 26.31
CA HIS A 369 6.78 6.53 27.50
C HIS A 369 5.53 5.76 27.90
N ALA A 370 5.13 4.78 27.10
CA ALA A 370 4.08 3.83 27.42
C ALA A 370 4.47 2.40 27.05
N THR A 371 3.80 1.42 27.67
CA THR A 371 3.78 0.05 27.14
C THR A 371 2.79 0.01 25.98
N THR A 372 3.27 -0.22 24.76
CA THR A 372 2.46 -0.14 23.54
C THR A 372 3.04 -1.00 22.41
N THR A 373 2.23 -1.29 21.41
CA THR A 373 2.70 -1.84 20.13
C THR A 373 2.70 -0.72 19.10
N THR A 374 3.84 -0.48 18.46
CA THR A 374 4.03 0.62 17.50
C THR A 374 4.82 0.18 16.28
N THR A 375 4.85 1.01 15.25
CA THR A 375 5.72 0.84 14.08
C THR A 375 7.02 1.60 14.28
N ILE A 376 8.15 0.89 14.36
CA ILE A 376 9.49 1.49 14.26
C ILE A 376 9.88 1.49 12.79
N ARG A 377 10.31 2.65 12.28
CA ARG A 377 10.82 2.78 10.92
C ARG A 377 12.34 2.62 10.94
N ILE A 378 12.86 1.71 10.13
CA ILE A 378 14.30 1.43 10.00
C ILE A 378 14.79 2.15 8.75
N LYS A 379 15.68 3.13 8.92
CA LYS A 379 16.41 3.76 7.81
C LYS A 379 17.61 2.88 7.47
N TYR A 380 17.83 2.64 6.19
CA TYR A 380 18.83 1.67 5.76
C TYR A 380 19.35 1.93 4.34
N GLU A 381 20.46 1.29 4.01
CA GLU A 381 21.00 1.17 2.66
C GLU A 381 21.02 -0.29 2.21
N ASN A 382 20.66 -0.51 0.95
CA ASN A 382 20.82 -1.77 0.24
C ASN A 382 21.25 -1.47 -1.19
N GLY A 383 22.55 -1.57 -1.46
CA GLY A 383 23.11 -1.30 -2.78
C GLY A 383 22.90 -2.40 -3.82
N ASP A 384 22.24 -3.51 -3.48
CA ASP A 384 21.96 -4.59 -4.43
C ASP A 384 20.78 -4.22 -5.33
N SER A 385 20.61 -4.94 -6.46
CA SER A 385 19.42 -4.79 -7.31
C SER A 385 18.22 -5.59 -6.81
N THR A 386 18.39 -6.38 -5.74
CA THR A 386 17.36 -7.22 -5.13
C THR A 386 17.17 -6.86 -3.67
N GLN A 387 16.01 -7.18 -3.11
CA GLN A 387 15.77 -7.02 -1.68
C GLN A 387 16.75 -7.88 -0.87
N ARG A 388 17.24 -7.32 0.24
CA ARG A 388 17.92 -8.07 1.31
C ARG A 388 16.94 -8.38 2.43
N PHE A 389 17.38 -9.23 3.34
CA PHE A 389 16.57 -9.66 4.49
C PHE A 389 17.36 -9.52 5.78
N ALA A 390 16.65 -9.26 6.87
CA ALA A 390 17.20 -9.37 8.21
C ALA A 390 16.13 -9.83 9.20
N ASN A 391 16.56 -10.67 10.14
CA ASN A 391 15.81 -10.96 11.34
C ASN A 391 15.94 -9.77 12.29
N VAL A 392 14.83 -9.08 12.53
CA VAL A 392 14.75 -7.94 13.42
C VAL A 392 13.96 -8.32 14.66
N SER A 393 14.64 -8.33 15.81
CA SER A 393 14.05 -8.64 17.10
C SER A 393 13.70 -7.37 17.85
N CYS A 394 12.46 -7.25 18.33
CA CYS A 394 12.04 -6.25 19.30
C CYS A 394 11.75 -6.97 20.63
N ASN A 395 12.55 -6.69 21.66
CA ASN A 395 12.40 -7.31 22.98
C ASN A 395 12.37 -8.85 22.96
N GLY A 396 13.10 -9.47 22.02
CA GLY A 396 13.16 -10.93 21.84
C GLY A 396 12.09 -11.49 20.90
N VAL A 397 11.15 -10.68 20.40
CA VAL A 397 10.17 -11.08 19.38
C VAL A 397 10.73 -10.77 18.01
N GLU A 398 11.07 -11.82 17.26
CA GLU A 398 11.71 -11.74 15.95
C GLU A 398 10.70 -11.62 14.81
N GLN A 399 11.03 -10.79 13.82
CA GLN A 399 10.37 -10.67 12.52
C GLN A 399 11.41 -10.71 11.42
N ASN A 400 11.20 -11.51 10.38
CA ASN A 400 12.01 -11.44 9.17
C ASN A 400 11.48 -10.31 8.29
N LEU A 401 12.30 -9.29 8.05
CA LEU A 401 11.94 -8.09 7.28
C LEU A 401 12.68 -8.04 5.95
N ALA A 402 11.98 -7.57 4.92
CA ALA A 402 12.56 -7.22 3.65
C ALA A 402 13.11 -5.78 3.65
N PHE A 403 14.16 -5.59 2.86
CA PHE A 403 14.85 -4.32 2.65
C PHE A 403 15.10 -4.16 1.15
N LEU A 404 14.23 -3.41 0.47
CA LEU A 404 14.34 -3.13 -0.97
C LEU A 404 15.66 -2.45 -1.34
N PRO A 405 16.09 -2.53 -2.60
CA PRO A 405 17.19 -1.71 -3.12
C PRO A 405 17.02 -0.22 -2.81
N THR A 406 18.08 0.42 -2.33
CA THR A 406 18.19 1.88 -2.28
C THR A 406 18.88 2.39 -3.54
N ALA A 407 18.65 3.65 -3.90
CA ALA A 407 19.31 4.25 -5.07
C ALA A 407 20.84 4.07 -4.95
N SER A 408 21.43 3.41 -5.95
CA SER A 408 22.74 2.75 -5.87
C SER A 408 23.86 3.63 -5.29
N GLY A 409 24.30 3.29 -4.08
CA GLY A 409 25.58 3.66 -3.48
C GLY A 409 25.72 5.13 -3.10
N ASN A 410 25.55 5.41 -1.79
CA ASN A 410 25.71 6.73 -1.16
C ASN A 410 24.53 7.72 -1.39
N GLY A 411 23.31 7.19 -1.61
CA GLY A 411 22.09 7.93 -1.95
C GLY A 411 21.27 8.46 -0.76
N THR A 412 19.94 8.33 -0.79
CA THR A 412 19.05 8.65 0.35
C THR A 412 18.58 7.32 0.95
N PRO A 413 18.76 7.10 2.27
CA PRO A 413 18.38 5.84 2.90
C PRO A 413 16.92 5.48 2.65
N GLY A 414 16.67 4.20 2.40
CA GLY A 414 15.34 3.62 2.31
C GLY A 414 14.64 3.62 3.68
N SER A 415 13.40 3.14 3.71
CA SER A 415 12.66 2.92 4.96
C SER A 415 12.06 1.52 4.93
N SER A 416 12.29 0.71 5.96
CA SER A 416 11.55 -0.53 6.22
C SER A 416 10.81 -0.36 7.54
N VAL A 417 9.83 -1.21 7.83
CA VAL A 417 8.97 -1.06 9.02
C VAL A 417 8.97 -2.32 9.87
N LEU A 418 9.06 -2.12 11.19
CA LEU A 418 9.04 -3.14 12.23
C LEU A 418 7.86 -2.90 13.16
N THR A 419 7.00 -3.89 13.37
CA THR A 419 5.99 -3.83 14.44
C THR A 419 6.63 -4.24 15.75
N CYS A 420 6.68 -3.34 16.74
CA CYS A 420 7.44 -3.55 17.97
C CYS A 420 6.56 -3.35 19.21
N GLY A 421 6.50 -4.37 20.06
CA GLY A 421 5.91 -4.28 21.40
C GLY A 421 6.90 -3.67 22.38
N LEU A 422 6.81 -2.35 22.58
CA LEU A 422 7.63 -1.60 23.50
C LEU A 422 7.05 -1.64 24.92
N LYS A 423 7.94 -1.71 25.90
CA LYS A 423 7.68 -1.53 27.33
C LYS A 423 7.96 -0.08 27.69
N GLU A 424 7.20 0.47 28.64
CA GLU A 424 7.50 1.78 29.20
C GLU A 424 8.93 1.83 29.79
N GLY A 425 9.63 2.93 29.54
CA GLY A 425 11.03 3.16 29.92
C GLY A 425 12.03 2.84 28.81
N SER A 426 13.30 2.72 29.19
CA SER A 426 14.44 2.52 28.28
C SER A 426 14.95 1.08 28.25
N ALA A 427 14.19 0.13 28.80
CA ALA A 427 14.61 -1.26 28.88
C ALA A 427 14.43 -2.02 27.54
N ASN A 428 13.98 -1.33 26.49
CA ASN A 428 13.74 -1.96 25.21
C ASN A 428 15.04 -2.15 24.43
N VAL A 429 15.09 -3.27 23.72
CA VAL A 429 16.22 -3.64 22.87
C VAL A 429 15.69 -4.01 21.50
N VAL A 430 16.27 -3.42 20.47
CA VAL A 430 16.06 -3.81 19.07
C VAL A 430 17.35 -4.40 18.53
N VAL A 431 17.29 -5.57 17.91
CA VAL A 431 18.44 -6.25 17.31
C VAL A 431 18.17 -6.47 15.83
N VAL A 432 19.09 -6.06 14.98
CA VAL A 432 19.07 -6.38 13.54
C VAL A 432 20.21 -7.37 13.29
N THR A 433 19.87 -8.55 12.77
CA THR A 433 20.84 -9.60 12.42
C THR A 433 20.39 -10.39 11.21
N GLN A 434 21.29 -11.16 10.61
CA GLN A 434 20.95 -12.15 9.60
C GLN A 434 21.83 -13.39 9.78
N THR A 435 21.23 -14.57 9.85
CA THR A 435 21.92 -15.79 10.30
C THR A 435 21.94 -16.92 9.27
N ASP A 436 21.34 -16.70 8.10
CA ASP A 436 21.34 -17.67 6.99
C ASP A 436 22.64 -17.63 6.16
N GLY A 437 23.60 -16.79 6.56
CA GLY A 437 24.88 -16.58 5.88
C GLY A 437 24.87 -15.49 4.81
N SER A 438 23.70 -14.92 4.48
CA SER A 438 23.58 -13.74 3.62
C SER A 438 23.83 -12.44 4.38
N TYR A 439 24.16 -11.37 3.67
CA TYR A 439 24.25 -10.03 4.26
C TYR A 439 22.86 -9.38 4.33
N GLY A 440 22.57 -8.76 5.46
CA GLY A 440 21.43 -7.87 5.65
C GLY A 440 21.69 -6.46 5.10
N PRO A 441 20.79 -5.51 5.39
CA PRO A 441 20.99 -4.10 5.03
C PRO A 441 22.07 -3.45 5.90
N ASP A 442 22.64 -2.35 5.44
CA ASP A 442 23.39 -1.45 6.32
C ASP A 442 22.38 -0.51 7.00
N VAL A 443 22.33 -0.47 8.33
CA VAL A 443 21.32 0.28 9.08
C VAL A 443 21.84 1.67 9.42
N ASP A 444 21.21 2.70 8.86
CA ASP A 444 21.45 4.13 9.14
C ASP A 444 20.99 4.43 10.57
N ARG A 445 19.68 4.30 10.84
CA ARG A 445 19.09 4.58 12.15
C ARG A 445 17.72 3.98 12.31
N LEU A 446 17.29 3.87 13.56
CA LEU A 446 15.89 3.61 13.89
C LEU A 446 15.16 4.94 14.06
N MET A 447 13.91 5.02 13.62
CA MET A 447 12.99 6.10 13.96
C MET A 447 11.93 5.50 14.89
N VAL A 448 12.08 5.78 16.18
CA VAL A 448 11.28 5.18 17.25
C VAL A 448 10.22 6.19 17.72
N PRO A 449 8.93 5.87 17.55
CA PRO A 449 7.83 6.71 18.02
C PRO A 449 7.90 7.04 19.51
N VAL A 450 7.73 8.31 19.83
CA VAL A 450 7.51 8.79 21.20
C VAL A 450 6.04 8.50 21.56
N SER A 451 5.83 7.50 22.41
CA SER A 451 4.51 6.99 22.82
C SER A 451 3.86 7.74 23.97
#